data_AF-A0AAU7U6M4-F1
#
_entry.id   AF-A0AAU7U6M4-F1
#
_cell.length_a   1.000
_cell.length_b   1.000
_cell.length_c   1.000
_cell.angle_alpha   90.00
_cell.angle_beta   90.00
_cell.angle_gamma   90.00
#
_symmetry.space_group_name_H-M   'P 1'
#
loop_
_entity.id
_entity.type
_entity.pdbx_description
1 polymer ?
#
loop_
_entity_poly.entity_id
_entity_poly.type
_entity_poly.pdbx_seq_one_letter_code
_entity_poly.pdbx_strand_id
1 'polypeptide(L)'
;MNAELSVLRLNLLRLLYLMLVVGTGFLGWSELLASPERLDLSRGVVVSILGAVSLLSILGLKYPLQMLPLLFWEIAWKTIWLLSIFLPLWRSGQASQGFLENAVACSLVALFYVVMPWSYVYRHYWKKTSETWRRAATAAVRNVH
;
A
#
# COMPACT_ATOMS: atom_id res chain seq x y z
N MET A 1 5.17 14.29 -27.42
CA MET A 1 6.02 13.39 -26.62
C MET A 1 5.62 13.25 -25.13
N ASN A 2 4.49 13.82 -24.67
CA ASN A 2 4.09 13.78 -23.24
C ASN A 2 3.02 12.72 -22.89
N ALA A 3 2.29 12.19 -23.89
CA ALA A 3 1.23 11.20 -23.66
C ALA A 3 1.80 9.82 -23.29
N GLU A 4 2.88 9.40 -23.95
CA GLU A 4 3.62 8.15 -23.70
C GLU A 4 4.03 8.01 -22.23
N LEU A 5 4.62 9.08 -21.65
CA LEU A 5 5.05 9.10 -20.25
C LEU A 5 3.88 8.96 -19.26
N SER A 6 2.68 9.45 -19.61
CA SER A 6 1.49 9.31 -18.78
C SER A 6 0.93 7.90 -18.81
N VAL A 7 0.86 7.29 -20.01
CA VAL A 7 0.36 5.91 -20.18
C VAL A 7 1.30 4.91 -19.53
N LEU A 8 2.61 5.09 -19.70
CA LEU A 8 3.63 4.26 -19.07
C LEU A 8 3.54 4.32 -17.54
N ARG A 9 3.41 5.51 -16.94
CA ARG A 9 3.22 5.65 -15.48
C ARG A 9 1.95 4.97 -14.97
N LEU A 10 0.85 5.10 -15.70
CA LEU A 10 -0.42 4.42 -15.36
C LEU A 10 -0.26 2.90 -15.40
N ASN A 11 0.44 2.37 -16.40
CA ASN A 11 0.69 0.93 -16.52
C ASN A 11 1.67 0.43 -15.45
N LEU A 12 2.70 1.20 -15.09
CA LEU A 12 3.60 0.87 -13.98
C LEU A 12 2.85 0.83 -12.64
N LEU A 13 1.93 1.77 -12.40
CA LEU A 13 1.08 1.72 -11.21
C LEU A 13 0.20 0.47 -11.18
N ARG A 14 -0.42 0.10 -12.31
CA ARG A 14 -1.19 -1.14 -12.42
C ARG A 14 -0.31 -2.36 -12.15
N LEU A 15 0.93 -2.36 -12.62
CA LEU A 15 1.88 -3.43 -12.34
C LEU A 15 2.18 -3.54 -10.84
N LEU A 16 2.33 -2.42 -10.12
CA LEU A 16 2.48 -2.44 -8.66
C LEU A 16 1.24 -3.02 -7.97
N TYR A 17 0.02 -2.64 -8.39
CA TYR A 17 -1.21 -3.21 -7.84
C TYR A 17 -1.32 -4.70 -8.14
N LEU A 18 -0.96 -5.14 -9.34
CA LEU A 18 -0.93 -6.55 -9.71
C LEU A 18 0.06 -7.32 -8.83
N MET A 19 1.24 -6.74 -8.61
CA MET A 19 2.26 -7.28 -7.73
C MET A 19 1.77 -7.36 -6.27
N LEU A 20 0.92 -6.45 -5.80
CA LEU A 20 0.27 -6.57 -4.50
C LEU A 20 -0.76 -7.70 -4.46
N VAL A 21 -1.60 -7.82 -5.48
CA VAL A 21 -2.58 -8.91 -5.58
C VAL A 21 -1.86 -10.26 -5.56
N VAL A 22 -0.77 -10.40 -6.32
CA VAL A 22 -0.05 -11.66 -6.41
C VAL A 22 0.85 -11.88 -5.19
N GLY A 23 1.71 -10.93 -4.85
CA GLY A 23 2.66 -11.09 -3.74
C GLY A 23 1.96 -11.19 -2.39
N THR A 24 1.26 -10.12 -2.01
CA THR A 24 0.60 -10.04 -0.70
C THR A 24 -0.64 -10.93 -0.64
N GLY A 25 -1.41 -10.99 -1.73
CA GLY A 25 -2.61 -11.81 -1.81
C GLY A 25 -2.32 -13.31 -1.84
N PHE A 26 -1.49 -13.80 -2.77
CA PHE A 26 -1.25 -15.24 -2.87
C PHE A 26 -0.63 -15.80 -1.58
N LEU A 27 0.36 -15.09 -1.01
CA LEU A 27 0.97 -15.50 0.25
C LEU A 27 -0.04 -15.46 1.40
N GLY A 28 -0.77 -14.35 1.58
CA GLY A 28 -1.73 -14.21 2.67
C GLY A 28 -2.93 -15.18 2.57
N TRP A 29 -3.52 -15.33 1.38
CA TRP A 29 -4.65 -16.24 1.18
C TRP A 29 -4.24 -17.71 1.28
N SER A 30 -3.04 -18.09 0.80
CA SER A 30 -2.53 -19.45 0.97
C SER A 30 -2.37 -19.81 2.44
N GLU A 31 -1.85 -18.88 3.25
CA GLU A 31 -1.66 -19.09 4.69
C GLU A 31 -3.00 -19.15 5.44
N LEU A 32 -3.94 -18.27 5.08
CA LEU A 32 -5.28 -18.22 5.67
C LEU A 32 -6.10 -19.50 5.39
N LEU A 33 -6.02 -20.01 4.16
CA LEU A 33 -6.81 -21.15 3.71
C LEU A 33 -6.16 -22.50 4.04
N ALA A 34 -4.82 -22.58 4.04
CA ALA A 34 -4.12 -23.86 4.22
C ALA A 34 -3.89 -24.24 5.69
N SER A 35 -3.88 -23.28 6.64
CA SER A 35 -3.61 -23.60 8.05
C SER A 35 -4.31 -22.69 9.05
N PRO A 36 -5.66 -22.67 9.10
CA PRO A 36 -6.41 -21.85 10.06
C PRO A 36 -6.04 -22.15 11.53
N GLU A 37 -5.78 -23.43 11.85
CA GLU A 37 -5.49 -23.86 13.23
C GLU A 37 -4.08 -23.46 13.73
N ARG A 38 -3.18 -23.05 12.83
CA ARG A 38 -1.82 -22.62 13.19
C ARG A 38 -1.70 -21.11 13.35
N LEU A 39 -2.78 -20.38 13.06
CA LEU A 39 -2.82 -18.92 13.19
C LEU A 39 -3.14 -18.56 14.63
N ASP A 40 -2.12 -18.10 15.35
CA ASP A 40 -2.32 -17.24 16.52
C ASP A 40 -3.23 -16.06 16.13
N LEU A 41 -4.07 -15.61 17.06
CA LEU A 41 -4.91 -14.41 16.95
C LEU A 41 -4.17 -13.24 16.32
N SER A 42 -2.94 -12.92 16.76
CA SER A 42 -2.18 -11.78 16.24
C SER A 42 -1.84 -11.94 14.75
N ARG A 43 -1.41 -13.14 14.35
CA ARG A 43 -1.02 -13.48 12.98
C ARG A 43 -2.24 -13.57 12.07
N GLY A 44 -3.33 -14.16 12.55
CA GLY A 44 -4.60 -14.24 11.83
C GLY A 44 -5.17 -12.85 11.50
N VAL A 45 -5.06 -11.90 12.42
CA VAL A 45 -5.45 -10.50 12.18
C VAL A 45 -4.57 -9.87 11.09
N VAL A 46 -3.25 -10.01 11.17
CA VAL A 46 -2.32 -9.45 10.16
C VAL A 46 -2.61 -10.03 8.77
N VAL A 47 -2.72 -11.36 8.66
CA VAL A 47 -3.02 -12.04 7.38
C VAL A 47 -4.37 -11.59 6.82
N SER A 48 -5.39 -11.41 7.68
CA SER A 48 -6.71 -10.93 7.25
C SER A 48 -6.67 -9.50 6.72
N ILE A 49 -5.95 -8.60 7.40
CA ILE A 49 -5.77 -7.20 6.95
C ILE A 49 -5.05 -7.18 5.60
N LEU A 50 -3.98 -7.97 5.44
CA LEU A 50 -3.24 -8.09 4.19
C LEU A 50 -4.09 -8.70 3.06
N GLY A 51 -4.92 -9.70 3.39
CA GLY A 51 -5.89 -10.28 2.47
C GLY A 51 -6.93 -9.26 1.99
N ALA A 52 -7.46 -8.43 2.89
CA ALA A 52 -8.37 -7.34 2.53
C ALA A 52 -7.71 -6.29 1.64
N VAL A 53 -6.47 -5.88 1.95
CA VAL A 53 -5.66 -4.99 1.11
C VAL A 53 -5.46 -5.59 -0.28
N SER A 54 -5.20 -6.89 -0.37
CA SER A 54 -5.09 -7.60 -1.65
C SER A 54 -6.39 -7.63 -2.45
N LEU A 55 -7.56 -7.65 -1.81
CA LEU A 55 -8.83 -7.54 -2.53
C LEU A 55 -9.05 -6.11 -3.04
N LEU A 56 -8.73 -5.11 -2.22
CA LEU A 56 -8.82 -3.71 -2.61
C LEU A 56 -7.83 -3.34 -3.71
N SER A 57 -6.67 -3.99 -3.81
CA SER A 57 -5.71 -3.74 -4.88
C SER A 57 -6.23 -4.18 -6.26
N ILE A 58 -7.21 -5.09 -6.33
CA ILE A 58 -7.94 -5.39 -7.58
C ILE A 58 -8.70 -4.15 -8.08
N LEU A 59 -9.32 -3.38 -7.17
CA LEU A 59 -9.94 -2.09 -7.52
C LEU A 59 -8.87 -1.07 -7.95
N GLY A 60 -7.68 -1.14 -7.37
CA GLY A 60 -6.51 -0.36 -7.79
C GLY A 60 -6.07 -0.60 -9.23
N LEU A 61 -6.30 -1.79 -9.80
CA LEU A 61 -6.03 -2.05 -11.23
C LEU A 61 -6.94 -1.22 -12.14
N LYS A 62 -8.21 -1.06 -11.76
CA LYS A 62 -9.20 -0.26 -12.50
C LYS A 62 -9.00 1.23 -12.26
N TYR A 63 -8.75 1.65 -11.02
CA TYR A 63 -8.64 3.05 -10.61
C TYR A 63 -7.32 3.38 -9.88
N PRO A 64 -6.16 3.26 -10.56
CA PRO A 64 -4.85 3.32 -9.90
C PRO A 64 -4.53 4.67 -9.24
N LEU A 65 -5.05 5.79 -9.77
CA LEU A 65 -4.82 7.11 -9.19
C LEU A 65 -5.73 7.42 -7.99
N GLN A 66 -6.91 6.79 -7.91
CA GLN A 66 -7.84 6.97 -6.79
C GLN A 66 -7.44 6.11 -5.59
N MET A 67 -6.85 4.95 -5.85
CA MET A 67 -6.42 3.99 -4.83
C MET A 67 -4.97 4.21 -4.36
N LEU A 68 -4.36 5.37 -4.62
CA LEU A 68 -3.02 5.71 -4.12
C LEU A 68 -2.86 5.55 -2.59
N PRO A 69 -3.88 5.82 -1.75
CA PRO A 69 -3.81 5.55 -0.31
C PRO A 69 -3.38 4.12 0.02
N LEU A 70 -3.75 3.14 -0.81
CA LEU A 70 -3.38 1.74 -0.61
C LEU A 70 -1.89 1.50 -0.84
N LEU A 71 -1.28 2.17 -1.82
CA LEU A 71 0.17 2.09 -2.05
C LEU A 71 0.94 2.79 -0.94
N PHE A 72 0.43 3.91 -0.41
CA PHE A 72 1.04 4.56 0.76
C PHE A 72 1.00 3.66 1.99
N TRP A 73 -0.12 2.98 2.21
CA TRP A 73 -0.22 1.98 3.28
C TRP A 73 0.86 0.92 3.13
N GLU A 74 0.99 0.32 1.94
CA GLU A 74 2.01 -0.69 1.67
C GLU A 74 3.42 -0.19 1.97
N ILE A 75 3.70 1.03 1.50
CA ILE A 75 5.00 1.66 1.70
C ILE A 75 5.27 1.90 3.18
N ALA A 76 4.30 2.45 3.90
CA ALA A 76 4.46 2.81 5.30
C ALA A 76 4.76 1.58 6.16
N TRP A 77 3.96 0.52 6.06
CA TRP A 77 4.15 -0.63 6.94
C TRP A 77 5.46 -1.37 6.66
N LYS A 78 5.83 -1.56 5.37
CA LYS A 78 7.11 -2.21 5.00
C LYS A 78 8.31 -1.38 5.43
N THR A 79 8.23 -0.06 5.28
CA THR A 79 9.32 0.85 5.68
C THR A 79 9.48 0.86 7.20
N ILE A 80 8.37 0.94 7.94
CA ILE A 80 8.39 0.87 9.41
C ILE A 80 8.97 -0.48 9.87
N TRP A 81 8.55 -1.60 9.28
CA TRP A 81 9.07 -2.92 9.62
C TRP A 81 10.58 -3.03 9.32
N LEU A 82 11.02 -2.56 8.15
CA LEU A 82 12.44 -2.61 7.76
C LEU A 82 13.32 -1.76 8.68
N LEU A 83 12.87 -0.57 9.07
CA LEU A 83 13.66 0.34 9.89
C LEU A 83 13.61 -0.01 11.39
N SER A 84 12.43 -0.39 11.90
CA SER A 84 12.23 -0.59 13.33
C SER A 84 12.49 -2.03 13.78
N ILE A 85 12.37 -3.02 12.90
CA ILE A 85 12.50 -4.43 13.25
C ILE A 85 13.69 -5.06 12.54
N PHE A 86 13.76 -4.95 11.21
CA PHE A 86 14.84 -5.57 10.45
C PHE A 86 16.21 -4.97 10.75
N LEU A 87 16.35 -3.65 10.65
CA LEU A 87 17.62 -2.96 10.85
C LEU A 87 18.29 -3.26 12.21
N PRO A 88 17.60 -3.22 13.37
CA PRO A 88 18.23 -3.58 14.65
C PRO A 88 18.58 -5.06 14.75
N LEU A 89 17.73 -5.98 14.25
CA LEU A 89 18.00 -7.43 14.30
C LEU A 89 19.13 -7.86 13.37
N TRP A 90 19.26 -7.21 12.21
CA TRP A 90 20.38 -7.43 11.32
C TRP A 90 21.68 -6.94 11.94
N ARG A 91 21.66 -5.78 12.61
CA ARG A 91 22.83 -5.23 13.33
C ARG A 91 23.27 -6.10 14.52
N SER A 92 22.36 -6.79 15.18
CA SER A 92 22.70 -7.70 16.28
C SER A 92 23.24 -9.06 15.80
N GLY A 93 23.26 -9.32 14.49
CA GLY A 93 23.71 -10.58 13.91
C GLY A 93 22.74 -11.75 14.14
N GLN A 94 21.53 -11.48 14.62
CA GLN A 94 20.53 -12.52 14.97
C GLN A 94 19.50 -12.77 13.87
N ALA A 95 19.72 -12.24 12.67
CA ALA A 95 18.83 -12.43 11.54
C ALA A 95 18.88 -13.89 11.04
N SER A 96 17.82 -14.66 11.31
CA SER A 96 17.65 -16.00 10.75
C SER A 96 17.40 -15.93 9.24
N GLN A 97 17.58 -17.05 8.53
CA GLN A 97 17.36 -17.11 7.08
C GLN A 97 15.94 -16.68 6.68
N GLY A 98 14.91 -17.17 7.39
CA GLY A 98 13.53 -16.75 7.13
C GLY A 98 13.28 -15.27 7.39
N PHE A 99 14.06 -14.63 8.28
CA PHE A 99 13.99 -13.20 8.51
C PHE A 99 14.58 -12.39 7.34
N LEU A 100 15.69 -12.89 6.77
CA LEU A 100 16.31 -12.30 5.57
C LEU A 100 15.40 -12.43 4.34
N GLU A 101 14.72 -13.56 4.15
CA GLU A 101 13.77 -13.76 3.06
C GLU A 101 12.60 -12.76 3.15
N ASN A 102 12.04 -12.56 4.34
CA ASN A 102 11.02 -11.55 4.58
C ASN A 102 11.55 -10.13 4.34
N ALA A 103 12.80 -9.85 4.69
CA ALA A 103 13.43 -8.56 4.43
C ALA A 103 13.59 -8.29 2.93
N VAL A 104 13.99 -9.29 2.15
CA VAL A 104 14.05 -9.20 0.68
C VAL A 104 12.66 -8.93 0.11
N ALA A 105 11.63 -9.67 0.55
CA ALA A 105 10.25 -9.43 0.13
C ALA A 105 9.76 -8.02 0.49
N CYS A 106 10.10 -7.52 1.69
CA CYS A 106 9.77 -6.16 2.12
C CYS A 106 10.57 -5.10 1.35
N SER A 107 11.82 -5.38 0.97
CA SER A 107 12.69 -4.44 0.23
C SER A 107 12.14 -4.03 -1.14
N LEU A 108 11.24 -4.84 -1.71
CA LEU A 108 10.48 -4.52 -2.91
C LEU A 108 9.69 -3.21 -2.78
N VAL A 109 9.44 -2.72 -1.56
CA VAL A 109 8.91 -1.37 -1.31
C VAL A 109 9.72 -0.27 -2.00
N ALA A 110 11.03 -0.45 -2.20
CA ALA A 110 11.87 0.49 -2.94
C ALA A 110 11.36 0.70 -4.38
N LEU A 111 10.84 -0.34 -5.03
CA LEU A 111 10.22 -0.23 -6.35
C LEU A 111 8.97 0.66 -6.31
N PHE A 112 8.18 0.55 -5.24
CA PHE A 112 7.00 1.39 -5.05
C PHE A 112 7.41 2.86 -4.90
N TYR A 113 8.48 3.15 -4.17
CA TYR A 113 9.02 4.50 -4.10
C TYR A 113 9.44 5.05 -5.47
N VAL A 114 10.10 4.25 -6.31
CA VAL A 114 10.58 4.71 -7.63
C VAL A 114 9.42 4.94 -8.61
N VAL A 115 8.45 4.04 -8.64
CA VAL A 115 7.33 4.07 -9.59
C VAL A 115 6.26 5.09 -9.19
N MET A 116 6.15 5.43 -7.90
CA MET A 116 5.12 6.36 -7.43
C MET A 116 5.24 7.73 -8.13
N PRO A 117 4.13 8.29 -8.63
CA PRO A 117 4.14 9.62 -9.24
C PRO A 117 4.21 10.73 -8.18
N TRP A 118 5.39 10.95 -7.59
CA TRP A 118 5.62 11.98 -6.55
C TRP A 118 5.11 13.36 -6.93
N SER A 119 5.24 13.73 -8.21
CA SER A 119 4.71 15.00 -8.72
C SER A 119 3.19 15.10 -8.60
N TYR A 120 2.46 13.99 -8.82
CA TYR A 120 1.02 13.92 -8.63
C TYR A 120 0.68 13.94 -7.15
N VAL A 121 1.39 13.15 -6.35
CA VAL A 121 1.19 13.07 -4.88
C VAL A 121 1.34 14.43 -4.22
N TYR A 122 2.42 15.15 -4.52
CA TYR A 122 2.65 16.49 -4.00
C TYR A 122 1.54 17.47 -4.42
N ARG A 123 1.09 17.41 -5.67
CA ARG A 123 0.00 18.29 -6.14
C ARG A 123 -1.35 17.95 -5.51
N HIS A 124 -1.65 16.66 -5.35
CA HIS A 124 -2.97 16.18 -4.96
C HIS A 124 -3.17 16.15 -3.45
N TYR A 125 -2.15 15.76 -2.68
CA TYR A 125 -2.25 15.62 -1.21
C TYR A 125 -1.69 16.83 -0.46
N TRP A 126 -0.65 17.49 -1.00
CA TRP A 126 -0.01 18.61 -0.30
C TRP A 126 -0.53 19.98 -0.75
N LYS A 127 -0.72 20.18 -2.06
CA LYS A 127 -1.18 21.47 -2.60
C LYS A 127 -2.70 21.64 -2.65
N LYS A 128 -3.47 20.56 -2.64
CA LYS A 128 -4.93 20.67 -2.68
C LYS A 128 -5.41 21.13 -1.31
N THR A 129 -5.99 22.33 -1.25
CA THR A 129 -6.64 22.83 -0.03
C THR A 129 -7.68 21.83 0.43
N SER A 130 -7.56 21.36 1.68
CA SER A 130 -8.55 20.51 2.33
C SER A 130 -9.96 21.07 2.11
N GLU A 131 -10.92 20.22 1.77
CA GLU A 131 -12.31 20.65 1.70
C GLU A 131 -12.69 21.21 3.06
N THR A 132 -12.91 22.52 3.08
CA THR A 132 -13.20 23.21 4.33
C THR A 132 -14.59 22.80 4.78
N TRP A 133 -14.68 22.02 5.87
CA TRP A 133 -15.93 21.58 6.52
C TRP A 133 -17.00 22.69 6.60
N ARG A 134 -16.56 23.95 6.71
CA ARG A 134 -17.39 25.15 6.82
C ARG A 134 -18.22 25.48 5.57
N ARG A 135 -17.79 25.09 4.35
CA ARG A 135 -18.52 25.44 3.10
C ARG A 135 -19.77 24.59 2.87
N ALA A 136 -19.78 23.34 3.35
CA ALA A 136 -20.97 22.48 3.28
C ALA A 136 -22.10 22.99 4.19
N ALA A 137 -21.75 23.48 5.39
CA ALA A 137 -22.72 24.05 6.32
C ALA A 137 -23.35 25.36 5.78
N THR A 138 -22.57 26.25 5.16
CA THR A 138 -23.10 27.51 4.62
C THR A 138 -23.96 27.31 3.36
N ALA A 139 -23.65 26.31 2.53
CA ALA A 139 -24.47 25.96 1.37
C ALA A 139 -25.81 25.31 1.77
N ALA A 140 -25.83 24.48 2.82
CA ALA A 140 -27.05 23.88 3.34
C ALA A 140 -28.00 24.93 3.96
N VAL A 141 -27.47 25.94 4.67
CA VAL A 141 -28.28 27.01 5.26
C VAL A 141 -28.85 27.96 4.21
N ARG A 142 -28.16 28.18 3.08
CA ARG A 142 -28.61 29.10 2.02
C ARG A 142 -29.77 28.55 1.18
N ASN A 143 -29.95 27.23 1.10
CA ASN A 143 -31.01 26.59 0.31
C ASN A 143 -32.31 26.36 1.11
N VAL A 144 -32.41 26.88 2.34
CA VAL A 144 -33.57 26.76 3.23
C VAL A 144 -34.34 28.08 3.36
N HIS A 145 -33.95 29.11 2.61
CA HIS A 145 -34.67 30.38 2.47
C HIS A 145 -35.06 30.60 1.01
#